data_AF-A0A254TGA6-F1
#
_entry.id   AF-A0A254TGA6-F1
#
_cell.length_a   1.000
_cell.length_b   1.000
_cell.length_c   1.000
_cell.angle_alpha   90.00
_cell.angle_beta   90.00
_cell.angle_gamma   90.00
#
_symmetry.space_group_name_H-M   'P 1'
#
loop_
_entity.id
_entity.type
_entity.pdbx_description
1 polymer ?
#
loop_
_entity_poly.entity_id
_entity_poly.type
_entity_poly.pdbx_seq_one_letter_code
_entity_poly.pdbx_strand_id
1 'polypeptide(L)' 'MRTPNALSLLKDGELCIVTTKDGEREMRWNLASWCFTYTTAGTPLVCPYDEIEEWRPAAIQSSRRPPV' A
#
# COMPACT_ATOMS: atom_id res chain seq x y z
N MET A 1 9.45 21.90 5.70
CA MET A 1 8.06 21.44 5.40
C MET A 1 8.17 20.00 4.92
N ARG A 2 7.74 19.02 5.72
CA ARG A 2 7.64 17.63 5.23
C ARG A 2 6.45 17.63 4.27
N THR A 3 6.71 17.38 2.99
CA THR A 3 5.65 17.05 2.04
C THR A 3 4.77 15.96 2.67
N PRO A 4 3.44 16.04 2.54
CA PRO A 4 2.60 14.92 2.95
C PRO A 4 3.03 13.72 2.12
N ASN A 5 3.82 12.82 2.72
CA ASN A 5 4.15 11.56 2.09
C ASN A 5 2.83 10.88 1.79
N ALA A 6 2.62 10.44 0.54
CA ALA A 6 1.36 9.85 0.11
C ALA A 6 0.92 8.68 1.02
N LEU A 7 1.88 8.00 1.68
CA LEU A 7 1.64 6.98 2.72
C LEU A 7 0.86 7.49 3.94
N SER A 8 1.03 8.76 4.30
CA SER A 8 0.32 9.39 5.42
C SER A 8 -1.17 9.60 5.12
N LEU A 9 -1.58 9.50 3.85
CA LEU A 9 -2.97 9.60 3.43
C LEU A 9 -3.68 8.23 3.46
N LEU A 10 -2.92 7.13 3.52
CA LEU A 10 -3.46 5.78 3.61
C LEU A 10 -4.01 5.52 5.01
N LYS A 11 -5.15 4.81 5.10
CA LYS A 11 -5.70 4.35 6.37
C LYS A 11 -4.93 3.13 6.89
N ASP A 12 -4.95 2.93 8.20
CA ASP A 12 -4.44 1.69 8.78
C ASP A 12 -5.23 0.48 8.24
N GLY A 13 -4.52 -0.54 7.80
CA GLY A 13 -5.05 -1.73 7.13
C GLY A 13 -5.45 -1.51 5.67
N GLU A 14 -5.20 -0.33 5.07
CA GLU A 14 -5.59 -0.04 3.70
C GLU A 14 -4.89 -0.95 2.69
N LEU A 15 -5.66 -1.54 1.78
CA LEU A 15 -5.12 -2.44 0.76
C LEU A 15 -4.40 -1.62 -0.31
N CYS A 16 -3.16 -1.98 -0.57
CA CYS A 16 -2.27 -1.39 -1.55
C CYS A 16 -1.74 -2.47 -2.49
N ILE A 17 -1.59 -2.11 -3.75
CA ILE A 17 -0.82 -2.89 -4.71
C ILE A 17 0.61 -2.40 -4.62
N VAL A 18 1.53 -3.31 -4.30
CA VAL A 18 2.96 -3.02 -4.15
C VAL A 18 3.71 -3.78 -5.24
N THR A 19 4.45 -3.05 -6.05
CA THR A 19 5.32 -3.59 -7.09
C THR A 19 6.71 -3.82 -6.50
N THR A 20 7.13 -5.07 -6.52
CA THR A 20 8.46 -5.52 -6.08
C THR A 20 9.20 -6.16 -7.26
N LYS A 21 10.47 -6.52 -7.05
CA LYS A 21 11.26 -7.26 -8.07
C LYS A 21 10.65 -8.59 -8.50
N ASP A 22 9.89 -9.23 -7.61
CA ASP A 22 9.16 -10.47 -7.90
C ASP A 22 7.83 -10.24 -8.62
N GLY A 23 7.37 -8.99 -8.70
CA GLY A 23 6.12 -8.58 -9.33
C GLY A 23 5.21 -7.76 -8.42
N GLU A 24 4.00 -7.50 -8.91
CA GLU A 24 2.94 -6.82 -8.15
C GLU A 24 2.29 -7.77 -7.13
N ARG A 25 2.09 -7.30 -5.91
CA ARG A 25 1.40 -8.03 -4.84
C ARG A 25 0.48 -7.12 -4.05
N GLU A 26 -0.64 -7.68 -3.61
CA GLU A 26 -1.55 -7.01 -2.68
C GLU A 26 -0.99 -7.08 -1.25
N MET A 27 -0.82 -5.91 -0.64
CA MET A 27 -0.33 -5.76 0.73
C MET A 27 -1.21 -4.77 1.49
N ARG A 28 -1.27 -4.91 2.81
CA ARG A 28 -1.95 -3.97 3.70
C ARG A 28 -0.96 -2.99 4.29
N TRP A 29 -1.29 -1.71 4.22
CA TRP A 29 -0.57 -0.65 4.91
C TRP A 29 -0.81 -0.75 6.42
N ASN A 30 0.25 -0.78 7.21
CA ASN A 30 0.17 -0.66 8.66
C ASN A 30 0.73 0.71 9.05
N LEU A 31 -0.15 1.59 9.54
CA LEU A 31 0.22 2.95 9.90
C LEU A 31 1.00 2.99 11.22
N ALA A 32 0.69 2.10 12.17
CA ALA A 32 1.33 2.05 13.47
C ALA A 32 2.80 1.65 13.39
N SER A 33 3.11 0.66 12.53
CA SER A 33 4.46 0.19 12.27
C SER A 33 5.11 0.85 11.06
N TRP A 34 4.36 1.67 10.32
CA TRP A 34 4.76 2.32 9.08
C TRP A 34 5.34 1.34 8.05
N CYS A 35 4.68 0.20 7.81
CA CYS A 35 5.17 -0.87 6.94
C CYS A 35 4.06 -1.50 6.10
N PHE A 36 4.41 -2.12 4.97
CA PHE A 36 3.51 -2.97 4.21
C PHE A 36 3.58 -4.41 4.73
N THR A 37 2.41 -5.02 4.89
CA THR A 37 2.27 -6.40 5.38
C THR A 37 1.45 -7.23 4.42
N TYR A 38 1.80 -8.50 4.24
CA TYR A 38 1.03 -9.43 3.43
C TYR A 38 1.00 -10.79 4.09
N THR A 39 -0.03 -11.58 3.82
CA THR A 39 -0.16 -12.93 4.37
C THR A 39 0.21 -13.94 3.29
N THR A 40 1.24 -14.75 3.53
CA THR A 40 1.57 -15.89 2.67
C THR A 40 1.38 -17.18 3.44
N ALA A 41 0.63 -18.14 2.89
CA ALA A 41 0.35 -19.42 3.53
C ALA A 41 -0.11 -19.32 5.01
N GLY A 42 -0.89 -18.28 5.35
CA GLY A 42 -1.37 -18.03 6.71
C GLY A 42 -0.38 -17.32 7.65
N THR A 43 0.83 -17.01 7.20
CA THR A 43 1.85 -16.28 7.97
C THR A 43 1.89 -14.81 7.54
N PRO A 44 1.72 -13.85 8.47
CA PRO A 44 1.92 -12.44 8.18
C PRO A 44 3.41 -12.14 8.01
N LEU A 45 3.78 -11.58 6.88
CA LEU A 45 5.12 -11.11 6.56
C LEU A 45 5.11 -9.60 6.35
N VAL A 46 6.22 -8.97 6.69
CA VAL A 46 6.48 -7.55 6.42
C VAL A 46 7.30 -7.46 5.14
N CYS A 47 6.88 -6.59 4.22
CA CYS A 47 7.69 -6.27 3.04
C CYS A 47 8.61 -5.07 3.38
N PRO A 48 9.93 -5.24 3.30
CA PRO A 48 10.87 -4.14 3.50
C PRO A 48 10.77 -3.14 2.36
N TYR A 49 10.89 -1.85 2.67
CA TYR A 49 10.80 -0.78 1.67
C TYR A 49 11.86 -0.88 0.57
N ASP A 50 13.03 -1.44 0.87
CA ASP A 50 14.12 -1.62 -0.10
C ASP A 50 13.74 -2.58 -1.26
N GLU A 51 12.71 -3.42 -1.07
CA GLU A 51 12.17 -4.30 -2.10
C GLU A 51 11.03 -3.67 -2.90
N ILE A 52 10.51 -2.52 -2.43
CA ILE A 52 9.37 -1.84 -3.03
C ILE A 52 9.87 -0.86 -4.09
N GLU A 53 9.54 -1.15 -5.34
CA GLU A 53 9.83 -0.26 -6.46
C GLU A 53 8.72 0.79 -6.60
N GLU A 54 7.46 0.37 -6.50
CA GLU A 54 6.29 1.25 -6.57
C GLU A 54 5.18 0.73 -5.66
N TRP A 55 4.28 1.62 -5.21
CA TRP A 55 3.05 1.23 -4.54
C TRP A 55 1.90 2.16 -4.91
N ARG A 56 0.67 1.63 -4.88
CA ARG A 56 -0.56 2.39 -5.08
C ARG A 56 -1.70 1.83 -4.22
N PRO A 57 -2.60 2.66 -3.69
CA PRO A 57 -3.82 2.16 -3.05
C PRO A 57 -4.64 1.32 -4.04
N ALA A 58 -5.06 0.13 -3.64
CA ALA A 58 -5.92 -0.73 -4.46
C ALA A 58 -7.30 -0.09 -4.70
N ALA A 59 -7.72 0.80 -3.80
CA ALA A 59 -8.98 1.52 -3.86
C ALA A 59 -8.99 2.73 -4.82
N ILE A 60 -7.93 3.00 -5.60
CA ILE A 60 -8.00 3.99 -6.70
C ILE A 60 -8.82 3.39 -7.86
N GLN A 61 -10.10 3.16 -7.60
CA GLN A 61 -11.10 2.78 -8.60
C GLN A 61 -12.41 3.52 -8.33
N SER A 62 -12.38 4.78 -7.85
CA SER A 62 -13.58 5.62 -7.73
C SER A 62 -13.26 7.11 -7.60
N SER A 63 -12.76 7.70 -8.69
CA SER A 63 -13.06 9.11 -8.99
C SER A 63 -13.27 9.29 -10.50
N ARG A 64 -14.05 8.38 -11.09
CA ARG A 64 -14.86 8.75 -12.27
C ARG A 64 -16.01 9.63 -11.78
N ARG A 65 -15.80 10.94 -11.95
CA ARG A 65 -16.75 12.07 -12.08
C ARG A 65 -18.10 11.97 -11.31
N PRO A 66 -18.45 12.94 -10.44
CA PRO A 66 -19.86 13.23 -10.24
C PRO A 66 -20.45 13.72 -11.58
N PRO A 67 -21.60 13.19 -12.04
CA PRO A 67 -22.32 13.79 -13.14
C PRO A 67 -22.84 15.17 -12.69
N VAL A 68 -22.52 16.20 -13.46
CA VAL A 68 -23.26 17.48 -13.49
C VAL A 68 -24.02 17.52 -14.79
#